data_AF-A0A9P2W1F1-F1
#
_entry.id   AF-A0A9P2W1F1-F1
#
_cell.length_a   1.000
_cell.length_b   1.000
_cell.length_c   1.000
_cell.angle_alpha   90.00
_cell.angle_beta   90.00
_cell.angle_gamma   90.00
#
_symmetry.space_group_name_H-M   'P 1'
#
loop_
_entity.id
_entity.type
_entity.pdbx_description
1 polymer ?
#
loop_
_entity_poly.entity_id
_entity_poly.type
_entity_poly.pdbx_seq_one_letter_code
_entity_poly.pdbx_strand_id
1 'polypeptide(L)'
;NTGLHFDAHSRGSLTGFNMMNSFKQEGVNDVAGNTTISFHGPAANVLAASGLLGYVSGGKQTTIGFDGHRYDFVSRWIGGNGYTYETIPAGSNWWKEWWNMFSNPYNPHTCLGDAGPKCRDIYGLSHRVQFPLRRKK
;
A
#
# COMPACT_ATOMS: atom_id res chain seq x y z
N ASN A 1 -11.66 23.08 -0.46
CA ASN A 1 -10.76 22.24 -1.27
C ASN A 1 -11.18 20.79 -1.06
N THR A 2 -11.41 20.01 -2.13
CA THR A 2 -11.85 18.60 -2.07
C THR A 2 -10.77 17.65 -1.56
N GLY A 3 -9.56 18.16 -1.31
CA GLY A 3 -8.41 17.38 -0.84
C GLY A 3 -7.63 16.75 -1.99
N LEU A 4 -6.44 16.26 -1.70
CA LEU A 4 -5.61 15.50 -2.64
C LEU A 4 -5.93 14.01 -2.49
N HIS A 5 -6.19 13.32 -3.60
CA HIS A 5 -6.17 11.85 -3.65
C HIS A 5 -4.82 11.39 -4.20
N PHE A 6 -4.15 10.48 -3.50
CA PHE A 6 -2.83 10.00 -3.87
C PHE A 6 -2.74 8.48 -3.73
N ASP A 7 -2.56 7.79 -4.85
CA ASP A 7 -2.30 6.36 -4.88
C ASP A 7 -0.83 6.11 -5.25
N ALA A 8 -0.19 5.19 -4.55
CA ALA A 8 1.20 4.87 -4.78
C ALA A 8 1.44 3.36 -4.80
N HIS A 9 2.17 2.91 -5.80
CA HIS A 9 2.51 1.51 -5.99
C HIS A 9 3.99 1.26 -5.70
N SER A 10 4.33 0.12 -5.11
CA SER A 10 5.72 -0.33 -4.95
C SER A 10 6.61 0.73 -4.28
N ARG A 11 7.73 1.12 -4.91
CA ARG A 11 8.64 2.19 -4.46
C ARG A 11 8.01 3.58 -4.46
N GLY A 12 6.94 3.80 -5.22
CA GLY A 12 6.18 5.06 -5.16
C GLY A 12 5.61 5.34 -3.77
N SER A 13 5.25 4.28 -3.02
CA SER A 13 4.82 4.43 -1.62
C SER A 13 5.94 4.96 -0.72
N LEU A 14 7.20 4.60 -0.99
CA LEU A 14 8.38 5.09 -0.27
C LEU A 14 8.63 6.56 -0.60
N THR A 15 8.41 6.98 -1.84
CA THR A 15 8.43 8.40 -2.21
C THR A 15 7.37 9.19 -1.43
N GLY A 16 6.13 8.68 -1.36
CA GLY A 16 5.06 9.30 -0.58
C GLY A 16 5.37 9.37 0.92
N PHE A 17 5.96 8.31 1.48
CA PHE A 17 6.45 8.28 2.86
C PHE A 17 7.54 9.34 3.09
N ASN A 18 8.55 9.42 2.22
CA ASN A 18 9.65 10.36 2.34
C ASN A 18 9.17 11.81 2.20
N MET A 19 8.21 12.07 1.31
CA MET A 19 7.56 13.38 1.20
C MET A 19 6.92 13.79 2.52
N MET A 20 6.08 12.94 3.12
CA MET A 20 5.45 13.27 4.41
C MET A 20 6.48 13.41 5.54
N ASN A 21 7.55 12.62 5.52
CA ASN A 21 8.64 12.73 6.49
C ASN A 21 9.40 14.05 6.35
N SER A 22 9.64 14.52 5.12
CA SER A 22 10.25 15.82 4.85
C SER A 22 9.37 16.96 5.35
N PHE A 23 8.04 16.92 5.11
CA PHE A 23 7.11 17.89 5.69
C PHE A 23 7.20 17.95 7.22
N LYS A 24 7.30 16.79 7.87
CA LYS A 24 7.48 16.73 9.33
C LYS A 24 8.81 17.37 9.77
N GLN A 25 9.91 17.13 9.06
CA GLN A 25 11.22 17.71 9.38
C GLN A 25 11.22 19.24 9.25
N GLU A 26 10.51 19.77 8.26
CA GLU A 26 10.33 21.21 8.03
C GLU A 26 9.23 21.84 8.93
N GLY A 27 8.60 21.05 9.81
CA GLY A 27 7.54 21.54 10.70
C GLY A 27 6.20 21.82 10.01
N VAL A 28 6.02 21.39 8.76
CA VAL A 28 4.79 21.56 7.99
C VAL A 28 3.70 20.63 8.53
N ASN A 29 2.64 21.22 9.07
CA ASN A 29 1.49 20.53 9.63
C ASN A 29 0.17 21.18 9.21
N ASP A 30 -0.93 20.48 9.45
CA ASP A 30 -2.31 20.90 9.13
C ASP A 30 -2.60 21.28 7.66
N VAL A 31 -1.78 20.80 6.72
CA VAL A 31 -1.94 21.07 5.27
C VAL A 31 -2.66 19.96 4.52
N ALA A 32 -2.69 18.74 5.07
CA ALA A 32 -3.24 17.55 4.42
C ALA A 32 -4.59 17.08 5.00
N GLY A 33 -5.38 18.00 5.55
CA GLY A 33 -6.60 17.68 6.32
C GLY A 33 -7.68 16.88 5.56
N ASN A 34 -7.74 17.03 4.24
CA ASN A 34 -8.67 16.29 3.36
C ASN A 34 -7.93 15.31 2.44
N THR A 35 -6.65 15.03 2.67
CA THR A 35 -5.84 14.17 1.80
C THR A 35 -6.10 12.71 2.11
N THR A 36 -6.38 11.93 1.07
CA THR A 36 -6.55 10.47 1.17
C THR A 36 -5.41 9.79 0.42
N ILE A 37 -4.80 8.77 1.05
CA ILE A 37 -3.66 8.05 0.50
C ILE A 37 -3.99 6.55 0.42
N SER A 38 -3.68 5.91 -0.71
CA SER A 38 -3.67 4.44 -0.82
C SER A 38 -2.33 3.92 -1.32
N PHE A 39 -1.89 2.81 -0.76
CA PHE A 39 -0.65 2.13 -1.06
C PHE A 39 -0.93 0.71 -1.55
N HIS A 40 -0.41 0.40 -2.73
CA HIS A 40 -0.53 -0.90 -3.40
C HIS A 40 0.85 -1.57 -3.48
N GLY A 41 1.00 -2.73 -2.87
CA GLY A 41 2.28 -3.45 -2.81
C GLY A 41 3.42 -2.59 -2.25
N PRO A 42 3.21 -1.81 -1.17
CA PRO A 42 4.12 -0.73 -0.79
C PRO A 42 5.46 -1.21 -0.28
N ALA A 43 6.54 -0.60 -0.78
CA ALA A 43 7.86 -0.67 -0.16
C ALA A 43 7.97 0.17 1.13
N ALA A 44 7.00 1.05 1.43
CA ALA A 44 6.91 1.77 2.69
C ALA A 44 6.14 0.96 3.75
N ASN A 45 6.49 1.15 5.02
CA ASN A 45 5.68 0.64 6.14
C ASN A 45 4.39 1.48 6.29
N VAL A 46 3.23 0.87 6.11
CA VAL A 46 1.95 1.59 6.08
C VAL A 46 1.61 2.18 7.44
N LEU A 47 1.93 1.49 8.54
CA LEU A 47 1.67 2.01 9.89
C LEU A 47 2.50 3.27 10.15
N ALA A 48 3.79 3.25 9.81
CA ALA A 48 4.65 4.44 9.94
C ALA A 48 4.15 5.58 9.05
N ALA A 49 3.79 5.29 7.81
CA ALA A 49 3.23 6.27 6.88
C ALA A 49 1.92 6.91 7.41
N SER A 50 1.04 6.12 8.04
CA SER A 50 -0.20 6.64 8.63
C SER A 50 0.05 7.63 9.78
N GLY A 51 1.11 7.42 10.57
CA GLY A 51 1.51 8.34 11.61
C GLY A 51 2.02 9.67 11.05
N LEU A 52 2.76 9.63 9.94
CA LEU A 52 3.18 10.82 9.22
C LEU A 52 2.00 11.58 8.62
N LEU A 53 1.04 10.88 8.00
CA LEU A 53 -0.21 11.48 7.53
C LEU A 53 -0.98 12.14 8.69
N GLY A 54 -1.03 11.48 9.85
CA GLY A 54 -1.60 12.04 11.08
C GLY A 54 -0.96 13.37 11.47
N TYR A 55 0.37 13.46 11.41
CA TYR A 55 1.08 14.72 11.67
C TYR A 55 0.75 15.80 10.64
N VAL A 56 0.96 15.52 9.35
CA VAL A 56 0.83 16.51 8.26
C VAL A 56 -0.62 16.97 8.07
N SER A 57 -1.60 16.14 8.44
CA SER A 57 -3.03 16.48 8.40
C SER A 57 -3.56 17.16 9.67
N GLY A 58 -2.73 17.40 10.69
CA GLY A 58 -3.21 17.92 11.97
C GLY A 58 -4.17 16.95 12.69
N GLY A 59 -4.02 15.64 12.46
CA GLY A 59 -4.86 14.58 13.03
C GLY A 59 -6.19 14.36 12.31
N LYS A 60 -6.50 15.12 11.26
CA LYS A 60 -7.75 15.01 10.50
C LYS A 60 -7.80 13.75 9.62
N GLN A 61 -6.64 13.27 9.18
CA GLN A 61 -6.47 12.03 8.44
C GLN A 61 -5.39 11.17 9.08
N THR A 62 -5.77 9.96 9.46
CA THR A 62 -4.88 9.05 10.21
C THR A 62 -4.86 7.65 9.63
N THR A 63 -5.40 7.46 8.43
CA THR A 63 -5.53 6.15 7.81
C THR A 63 -5.03 6.18 6.39
N ILE A 64 -4.31 5.13 6.00
CA ILE A 64 -3.85 4.87 4.65
C ILE A 64 -4.54 3.62 4.15
N GLY A 65 -5.09 3.66 2.94
CA GLY A 65 -5.57 2.47 2.27
C GLY A 65 -4.38 1.56 1.95
N PHE A 66 -4.46 0.29 2.30
CA PHE A 66 -3.43 -0.71 2.06
C PHE A 66 -4.01 -1.86 1.25
N ASP A 67 -3.32 -2.19 0.18
CA ASP A 67 -3.58 -3.38 -0.63
C ASP A 67 -2.26 -4.09 -0.87
N GLY A 68 -2.19 -5.34 -0.46
CA GLY A 68 -0.93 -6.08 -0.44
C GLY A 68 -1.17 -7.58 -0.41
N HIS A 69 -0.36 -8.30 -1.18
CA HIS A 69 -0.46 -9.73 -1.33
C HIS A 69 0.52 -10.48 -0.43
N ARG A 70 0.13 -11.66 0.08
CA ARG A 70 0.99 -12.49 0.95
C ARG A 70 2.34 -12.83 0.34
N TYR A 71 2.40 -13.00 -0.98
CA TYR A 71 3.59 -13.39 -1.72
C TYR A 71 4.29 -12.23 -2.44
N ASP A 72 3.86 -10.99 -2.21
CA ASP A 72 4.59 -9.81 -2.65
C ASP A 72 5.77 -9.54 -1.71
N PHE A 73 7.00 -9.88 -2.13
CA PHE A 73 8.16 -9.68 -1.26
C PHE A 73 8.47 -8.20 -0.99
N VAL A 74 8.15 -7.29 -1.91
CA VAL A 74 8.39 -5.85 -1.73
C VAL A 74 7.54 -5.35 -0.58
N SER A 75 6.25 -5.68 -0.58
CA SER A 75 5.36 -5.26 0.50
C SER A 75 5.68 -5.94 1.84
N ARG A 76 5.94 -7.25 1.81
CA ARG A 76 6.11 -8.08 3.00
C ARG A 76 7.45 -7.87 3.69
N TRP A 77 8.55 -7.84 2.92
CA TRP A 77 9.90 -7.83 3.45
C TRP A 77 10.54 -6.44 3.42
N ILE A 78 10.44 -5.72 2.31
CA ILE A 78 11.02 -4.36 2.23
C ILE A 78 10.17 -3.39 3.04
N GLY A 79 8.85 -3.39 2.84
CA GLY A 79 7.93 -2.54 3.60
C GLY A 79 7.61 -3.04 5.01
N GLY A 80 7.92 -4.31 5.31
CA GLY A 80 7.60 -4.93 6.60
C GLY A 80 6.10 -4.97 6.89
N ASN A 81 5.26 -5.08 5.84
CA ASN A 81 3.81 -5.01 5.98
C ASN A 81 3.16 -6.40 6.15
N GLY A 82 1.92 -6.38 6.64
CA GLY A 82 1.01 -7.53 6.58
C GLY A 82 0.61 -7.86 5.15
N TYR A 83 -0.53 -8.54 5.00
CA TYR A 83 -1.17 -8.75 3.71
C TYR A 83 -2.68 -8.66 3.90
N THR A 84 -3.39 -8.49 2.79
CA THR A 84 -4.85 -8.38 2.75
C THR A 84 -5.46 -9.62 2.10
N TYR A 85 -4.79 -10.21 1.12
CA TYR A 85 -5.20 -11.43 0.44
C TYR A 85 -3.99 -12.28 0.04
N GLU A 86 -4.24 -13.52 -0.37
CA GLU A 86 -3.20 -14.54 -0.59
C GLU A 86 -3.51 -15.54 -1.71
N THR A 87 -4.50 -15.25 -2.56
CA THR A 87 -4.91 -16.17 -3.62
C THR A 87 -3.80 -16.30 -4.68
N ILE A 88 -3.39 -17.54 -4.95
CA ILE A 88 -2.40 -17.90 -5.98
C ILE A 88 -2.92 -19.06 -6.83
N PRO A 89 -2.38 -19.26 -8.04
CA PRO A 89 -2.75 -20.39 -8.89
C PRO A 89 -2.52 -21.73 -8.18
N ALA A 90 -3.40 -22.69 -8.47
CA ALA A 90 -3.27 -24.06 -7.95
C ALA A 90 -1.89 -24.66 -8.31
N GLY A 91 -1.24 -25.30 -7.34
CA GLY A 91 0.10 -25.86 -7.49
C GLY A 91 1.23 -24.81 -7.49
N SER A 92 0.93 -23.53 -7.27
CA SER A 92 1.95 -22.51 -7.03
C SER A 92 2.38 -22.45 -5.57
N ASN A 93 3.49 -21.75 -5.31
CA ASN A 93 4.04 -21.55 -3.98
C ASN A 93 4.85 -20.25 -3.94
N TRP A 94 5.34 -19.89 -2.75
CA TRP A 94 6.04 -18.63 -2.52
C TRP A 94 7.27 -18.43 -3.41
N TRP A 95 8.07 -19.47 -3.66
CA TRP A 95 9.25 -19.39 -4.51
C TRP A 95 8.88 -19.07 -5.96
N LYS A 96 7.88 -19.78 -6.50
CA LYS A 96 7.40 -19.56 -7.87
C LYS A 96 6.81 -18.17 -8.01
N GLU A 97 6.06 -17.72 -7.01
CA GLU A 97 5.47 -16.38 -7.02
C GLU A 97 6.50 -15.25 -6.93
N TRP A 98 7.57 -15.43 -6.16
CA TRP A 98 8.67 -14.46 -6.13
C TRP A 98 9.42 -14.41 -7.44
N TRP A 99 9.64 -15.57 -8.08
CA TRP A 99 10.23 -15.60 -9.42
C TRP A 99 9.34 -14.89 -10.44
N ASN A 100 8.01 -15.11 -10.39
CA ASN A 100 7.04 -14.43 -11.25
C ASN A 100 7.12 -12.90 -11.13
N MET A 101 7.48 -12.35 -9.97
CA MET A 101 7.67 -10.90 -9.82
C MET A 101 8.77 -10.32 -10.71
N PHE A 102 9.71 -11.15 -11.16
CA PHE A 102 10.79 -10.75 -12.08
C PHE A 102 10.55 -11.21 -13.53
N SER A 103 9.79 -12.30 -13.73
CA SER A 103 9.66 -12.95 -15.04
C SER A 103 8.29 -12.83 -15.69
N ASN A 104 7.26 -12.40 -14.95
CA ASN A 104 5.87 -12.37 -15.43
C ASN A 104 5.23 -11.01 -15.15
N PRO A 105 4.63 -10.33 -16.14
CA PRO A 105 3.90 -9.08 -15.90
C PRO A 105 2.66 -9.27 -15.00
N TYR A 106 2.11 -10.47 -14.90
CA TYR A 106 1.01 -10.83 -14.01
C TYR A 106 1.54 -11.58 -12.79
N ASN A 107 1.76 -10.85 -11.70
CA ASN A 107 2.37 -11.39 -10.49
C ASN A 107 1.74 -10.76 -9.23
N PRO A 108 1.99 -11.31 -8.03
CA PRO A 108 1.50 -10.79 -6.76
C PRO A 108 1.70 -9.30 -6.50
N HIS A 109 2.73 -8.71 -7.11
CA HIS A 109 3.11 -7.33 -6.89
C HIS A 109 2.47 -6.39 -7.91
N THR A 110 2.16 -6.85 -9.13
CA THR A 110 1.51 -6.03 -10.15
C THR A 110 -0.01 -6.21 -10.18
N CYS A 111 -0.53 -7.35 -9.72
CA CYS A 111 -1.94 -7.69 -9.72
C CYS A 111 -2.67 -7.18 -8.46
N LEU A 112 -2.58 -5.87 -8.22
CA LEU A 112 -3.17 -5.16 -7.08
C LEU A 112 -4.10 -4.05 -7.57
N GLY A 113 -5.00 -3.57 -6.71
CA GLY A 113 -5.99 -2.55 -7.04
C GLY A 113 -6.92 -3.02 -8.15
N ASP A 114 -7.27 -2.12 -9.07
CA ASP A 114 -8.16 -2.42 -10.21
C ASP A 114 -7.41 -3.08 -11.39
N ALA A 115 -6.57 -4.06 -11.09
CA ALA A 115 -5.80 -4.78 -12.10
C ALA A 115 -6.72 -5.52 -13.09
N GLY A 116 -6.24 -5.69 -14.32
CA GLY A 116 -7.03 -6.23 -15.42
C GLY A 116 -7.54 -7.66 -15.21
N PRO A 117 -8.47 -8.15 -16.06
CA PRO A 117 -9.17 -9.44 -15.86
C PRO A 117 -8.23 -10.62 -15.61
N LYS A 118 -7.12 -10.70 -16.35
CA LYS A 118 -6.13 -11.77 -16.19
C LYS A 118 -5.49 -11.80 -14.79
N CYS A 119 -5.29 -10.65 -14.14
CA CYS A 119 -4.84 -10.63 -12.75
C CYS A 119 -5.90 -11.20 -11.81
N ARG A 120 -7.17 -10.89 -12.05
CA ARG A 120 -8.30 -11.37 -11.23
C ARG A 120 -8.53 -12.87 -11.40
N ASP A 121 -8.33 -13.40 -12.60
CA ASP A 121 -8.44 -14.83 -12.86
C ASP A 121 -7.32 -15.64 -12.16
N ILE A 122 -6.12 -15.06 -12.08
CA ILE A 122 -4.93 -15.74 -11.56
C ILE A 122 -4.80 -15.57 -10.03
N TYR A 123 -5.01 -14.36 -9.51
CA TYR A 123 -4.77 -13.98 -8.12
C TYR A 123 -6.04 -13.54 -7.37
N GLY A 124 -7.22 -13.65 -7.99
CA GLY A 124 -8.47 -13.19 -7.39
C GLY A 124 -8.62 -11.68 -7.33
N LEU A 125 -9.69 -11.23 -6.67
CA LEU A 125 -9.92 -9.81 -6.42
C LEU A 125 -9.02 -9.35 -5.26
N SER A 126 -8.11 -8.43 -5.55
CA SER A 126 -7.41 -7.66 -4.52
C SER A 126 -8.42 -6.85 -3.72
N HIS A 127 -8.09 -6.48 -2.48
CA HIS A 127 -8.96 -5.61 -1.71
C HIS A 127 -8.16 -4.71 -0.78
N ARG A 128 -8.54 -3.43 -0.81
CA ARG A 128 -7.95 -2.39 0.01
C ARG A 128 -8.58 -2.36 1.40
N VAL A 129 -7.75 -2.30 2.43
CA VAL A 129 -8.16 -2.12 3.83
C VAL A 129 -7.56 -0.85 4.41
N GLN A 130 -8.22 -0.19 5.36
CA GLN A 130 -7.68 1.02 5.98
C GLN A 130 -6.70 0.67 7.11
N PHE A 131 -5.53 1.33 7.14
CA PHE A 131 -4.49 1.11 8.16
C PHE A 131 -4.05 2.42 8.85
N PRO A 132 -3.92 2.44 10.20
CA PRO A 132 -4.31 1.38 11.11
C PRO A 132 -5.81 1.14 11.05
N LEU A 133 -6.21 -0.11 11.30
CA LEU A 133 -7.63 -0.44 11.42
C LEU A 133 -8.21 0.42 12.55
N ARG A 134 -9.08 1.37 12.20
CA ARG A 134 -9.82 2.14 13.22
C ARG A 134 -10.64 1.12 14.02
N ARG A 135 -10.32 0.97 15.32
CA ARG A 135 -11.27 0.36 16.26
C ARG A 135 -12.54 1.21 16.19
N LYS A 136 -13.69 0.58 15.89
CA LYS A 136 -14.98 1.21 16.15
C LYS A 136 -14.97 1.58 17.64
N LYS A 137 -14.97 2.88 17.94
CA LYS A 137 -15.26 3.37 19.28
C LYS A 137 -16.76 3.17 19.55
#